data_AF-A0B7N5-F1
#
_entry.id   AF-A0B7N5-F1
#
_cell.length_a   1.000
_cell.length_b   1.000
_cell.length_c   1.000
_cell.angle_alpha   90.00
_cell.angle_beta   90.00
_cell.angle_gamma   90.00
#
_symmetry.space_group_name_H-M   'P 1'
#
loop_
_entity.id
_entity.type
_entity.pdbx_description
1 polymer ?
#
loop_
_entity_poly.entity_id
_entity_poly.type
_entity_poly.pdbx_seq_one_letter_code
_entity_poly.pdbx_strand_id
1 'polypeptide(L)'
;MVCIFDGRFAVKSYEEMRREMEDLLKRSEQLRAESASAMEESDSLRRRSVDMRQLDPEQAESLWIESDELRTKARELMRESVELRIKAADIKHRLDIHEQIESIPDKAEKLWRKAVRG
;
A
#
# COMPACT_ATOMS: atom_id res chain seq x y z
N MET A 1 -8.74 -21.07 -0.54
CA MET A 1 -9.74 -20.06 -0.16
C MET A 1 -10.33 -19.46 -1.44
N VAL A 2 -11.63 -19.21 -1.53
CA VAL A 2 -12.27 -18.82 -2.81
C VAL A 2 -12.16 -17.30 -3.00
N CYS A 3 -11.61 -16.86 -4.13
CA CYS A 3 -11.70 -15.48 -4.62
C CYS A 3 -12.59 -15.47 -5.87
N ILE A 4 -13.45 -14.46 -6.00
CA ILE A 4 -14.25 -14.26 -7.22
C ILE A 4 -13.48 -13.32 -8.14
N PHE A 5 -13.14 -13.79 -9.33
CA PHE A 5 -12.60 -12.95 -10.40
C PHE A 5 -13.35 -13.29 -11.69
N ASP A 6 -14.02 -12.30 -12.28
CA ASP A 6 -14.63 -12.40 -13.61
C ASP A 6 -15.65 -13.54 -13.79
N GLY A 7 -16.48 -13.79 -12.76
CA GLY A 7 -17.51 -14.84 -12.78
C GLY A 7 -16.98 -16.28 -12.71
N ARG A 8 -15.66 -16.47 -12.55
CA ARG A 8 -15.04 -17.78 -12.32
C ARG A 8 -14.49 -17.85 -10.89
N PHE A 9 -14.79 -18.94 -10.19
CA PHE A 9 -14.23 -19.20 -8.87
C PHE A 9 -12.76 -19.63 -9.02
N ALA A 10 -11.83 -18.71 -8.79
CA ALA A 10 -10.42 -19.04 -8.71
C ALA A 10 -10.06 -19.23 -7.24
N VAL A 11 -9.70 -20.46 -6.88
CA VAL A 11 -9.21 -20.76 -5.53
C VAL A 11 -7.73 -20.36 -5.48
N LYS A 12 -7.43 -19.18 -4.94
CA LYS A 12 -6.04 -18.86 -4.57
C LYS A 12 -5.66 -19.71 -3.37
N SER A 13 -4.46 -20.26 -3.42
CA SER A 13 -3.80 -20.91 -2.30
C SER A 13 -3.45 -19.88 -1.22
N TYR A 14 -3.24 -20.36 0.01
CA TYR A 14 -2.79 -19.52 1.13
C TYR A 14 -1.48 -18.78 0.79
N GLU A 15 -0.51 -19.51 0.21
CA GLU A 15 0.78 -18.95 -0.19
C GLU A 15 0.67 -17.89 -1.30
N GLU A 16 -0.22 -18.07 -2.27
CA GLU A 16 -0.45 -17.06 -3.32
C GLU A 16 -1.04 -15.77 -2.75
N MET A 17 -2.02 -15.88 -1.84
CA MET A 17 -2.59 -14.71 -1.17
C MET A 17 -1.56 -14.01 -0.29
N ARG A 18 -0.72 -14.78 0.43
CA ARG A 18 0.36 -14.20 1.23
C ARG A 18 1.36 -13.43 0.38
N ARG A 19 1.81 -14.01 -0.74
CA ARG A 19 2.70 -13.33 -1.68
C ARG A 19 2.08 -12.07 -2.27
N GLU A 20 0.81 -12.15 -2.68
CA GLU A 20 0.07 -11.00 -3.20
C GLU A 20 -0.02 -9.87 -2.16
N MET A 21 -0.30 -10.19 -0.89
CA MET A 21 -0.29 -9.21 0.20
C MET A 21 1.09 -8.56 0.35
N GLU A 22 2.16 -9.37 0.37
CA GLU A 22 3.54 -8.87 0.50
C GLU A 22 3.94 -7.98 -0.69
N ASP A 23 3.55 -8.34 -1.91
CA ASP A 23 3.79 -7.55 -3.13
C ASP A 23 3.03 -6.22 -3.11
N LEU A 24 1.77 -6.22 -2.68
CA LEU A 24 0.98 -5.00 -2.51
C LEU A 24 1.61 -4.05 -1.49
N LEU A 25 2.09 -4.57 -0.36
CA LEU A 25 2.79 -3.78 0.66
C LEU A 25 4.10 -3.21 0.11
N LYS A 26 4.89 -4.02 -0.60
CA LYS A 26 6.13 -3.58 -1.23
C LYS A 26 5.88 -2.46 -2.25
N ARG A 27 4.86 -2.61 -3.10
CA ARG A 27 4.50 -1.58 -4.08
C ARG A 27 3.98 -0.31 -3.40
N SER A 28 3.21 -0.44 -2.32
CA SER A 28 2.78 0.71 -1.51
C SER A 28 3.98 1.51 -0.97
N GLU A 29 5.01 0.85 -0.44
CA GLU A 29 6.21 1.51 0.07
C GLU A 29 7.04 2.16 -1.05
N GLN A 30 7.14 1.52 -2.22
CA GLN A 30 7.76 2.15 -3.39
C GLN A 30 7.05 3.46 -3.78
N LEU A 31 5.72 3.44 -3.89
CA LEU A 31 4.93 4.64 -4.21
C LEU A 31 5.08 5.75 -3.15
N ARG A 32 5.23 5.40 -1.87
CA ARG A 32 5.54 6.39 -0.82
C ARG A 32 6.90 7.05 -1.04
N ALA A 33 7.92 6.25 -1.36
CA ALA A 33 9.26 6.76 -1.63
C ALA A 33 9.26 7.65 -2.88
N GLU A 34 8.58 7.23 -3.95
CA GLU A 34 8.41 8.03 -5.17
C GLU A 34 7.68 9.35 -4.88
N SER A 35 6.63 9.33 -4.05
CA SER A 35 5.91 10.54 -3.60
C SER A 35 6.81 11.49 -2.81
N ALA A 36 7.60 10.96 -1.85
CA ALA A 36 8.53 11.76 -1.07
C ALA A 36 9.59 12.41 -1.95
N SER A 37 10.17 11.66 -2.91
CA SER A 37 11.12 12.18 -3.88
C SER A 37 10.52 13.32 -4.73
N ALA A 38 9.28 13.16 -5.21
CA ALA A 38 8.60 14.20 -5.99
C ALA A 38 8.33 15.46 -5.15
N MET A 39 8.06 15.32 -3.85
CA MET A 39 7.91 16.46 -2.94
C MET A 39 9.23 17.21 -2.71
N GLU A 40 10.34 16.49 -2.52
CA GLU A 40 11.67 17.09 -2.38
C GLU A 40 12.08 17.87 -3.65
N GLU A 41 11.82 17.28 -4.82
CA GLU A 41 12.08 17.93 -6.10
C GLU A 41 11.20 19.17 -6.30
N SER A 42 9.90 19.10 -5.98
CA SER A 42 9.01 20.27 -5.97
C SER A 42 9.55 21.39 -5.08
N ASP A 43 9.96 21.07 -3.86
CA ASP A 43 10.46 22.07 -2.92
C ASP A 43 11.77 22.71 -3.43
N SER A 44 12.62 21.95 -4.12
CA SER A 44 13.82 22.46 -4.80
C SER A 44 13.46 23.44 -5.94
N LEU A 45 12.49 23.08 -6.79
CA LEU A 45 12.03 23.93 -7.88
C LEU A 45 11.40 25.24 -7.37
N ARG A 46 10.63 25.20 -6.27
CA ARG A 46 10.08 26.44 -5.67
C ARG A 46 11.17 27.37 -5.17
N ARG A 47 12.24 26.85 -4.56
CA ARG A 47 13.37 27.68 -4.11
C ARG A 47 14.02 28.37 -5.31
N ARG A 48 14.31 27.61 -6.38
CA ARG A 48 14.87 28.15 -7.62
C ARG A 48 13.96 29.19 -8.27
N SER A 49 12.65 28.94 -8.31
CA SER A 49 11.65 29.89 -8.80
C SER A 49 11.71 31.22 -8.05
N VAL A 50 11.78 31.17 -6.71
CA VAL A 50 11.90 32.38 -5.88
C VAL A 50 13.19 33.14 -6.17
N ASP A 51 14.32 32.43 -6.26
CA ASP A 51 15.63 33.04 -6.51
C ASP A 51 15.69 33.73 -7.88
N MET A 52 15.02 33.16 -8.90
CA MET A 52 15.04 33.69 -10.27
C MET A 52 14.01 34.78 -10.55
N ARG A 53 13.06 35.01 -9.65
CA ARG A 53 11.89 35.86 -9.91
C ARG A 53 12.20 37.30 -10.33
N GLN A 54 13.35 37.83 -9.91
CA GLN A 54 13.81 39.19 -10.25
C GLN A 54 14.67 39.24 -11.52
N LEU A 55 15.23 38.11 -11.93
CA LEU A 55 16.14 38.00 -13.08
C LEU A 55 15.38 37.58 -14.33
N ASP A 56 14.52 36.57 -14.19
CA ASP A 56 13.71 36.00 -15.25
C ASP A 56 12.35 35.55 -14.68
N PRO A 57 11.34 36.44 -14.72
CA PRO A 57 10.01 36.13 -14.22
C PRO A 57 9.31 34.98 -14.96
N GLU A 58 9.55 34.82 -16.27
CA GLU A 58 8.92 33.77 -17.08
C GLU A 58 9.49 32.41 -16.70
N GLN A 59 10.81 32.31 -16.55
CA GLN A 59 11.44 31.07 -16.12
C GLN A 59 11.08 30.74 -14.66
N ALA A 60 10.95 31.74 -13.79
CA ALA A 60 10.48 31.55 -12.42
C ALA A 60 9.04 31.00 -12.36
N GLU A 61 8.13 31.52 -13.20
CA GLU A 61 6.75 31.01 -13.34
C GLU A 61 6.75 29.54 -13.81
N SER A 62 7.57 29.21 -14.83
CA SER A 62 7.67 27.84 -15.34
C SER A 62 8.12 26.85 -14.27
N LEU A 63 9.14 27.20 -13.47
CA LEU A 63 9.61 26.37 -12.35
C LEU A 63 8.54 26.20 -11.26
N TRP A 64 7.71 27.23 -11.06
CA TRP A 64 6.62 27.18 -10.09
C TRP A 64 5.52 26.21 -10.54
N ILE A 65 5.15 26.25 -11.81
CA ILE A 65 4.17 25.35 -12.43
C ILE A 65 4.67 23.90 -12.33
N GLU A 66 5.90 23.63 -12.76
CA GLU A 66 6.50 22.29 -12.70
C GLU A 66 6.53 21.74 -11.25
N SER A 67 6.85 22.59 -10.28
CA SER A 67 6.72 22.24 -8.86
C SER A 67 5.30 21.82 -8.49
N ASP A 68 4.27 22.56 -8.93
CA ASP A 68 2.88 22.26 -8.56
C ASP A 68 2.39 20.94 -9.19
N GLU A 69 2.81 20.67 -10.43
CA GLU A 69 2.59 19.39 -11.10
C GLU A 69 3.22 18.23 -10.31
N LEU A 70 4.45 18.38 -9.85
CA LEU A 70 5.12 17.37 -9.00
C LEU A 70 4.38 17.14 -7.67
N ARG A 71 3.83 18.18 -7.05
CA ARG A 71 3.02 18.02 -5.81
C ARG A 71 1.71 17.30 -6.07
N THR A 72 1.08 17.58 -7.21
CA THR A 72 -0.13 16.88 -7.64
C THR A 72 0.16 15.40 -7.83
N LYS A 73 1.21 15.08 -8.58
CA LYS A 73 1.70 13.70 -8.77
C LYS A 73 2.04 13.02 -7.44
N ALA A 74 2.73 13.71 -6.52
CA ALA A 74 3.06 13.16 -5.21
C ALA A 74 1.82 12.76 -4.40
N ARG A 75 0.75 13.57 -4.46
CA ARG A 75 -0.52 13.26 -3.79
C ARG A 75 -1.22 12.05 -4.41
N GLU A 76 -1.20 11.92 -5.73
CA GLU A 76 -1.75 10.77 -6.45
C GLU A 76 -1.02 9.48 -6.08
N LEU A 77 0.32 9.50 -6.07
CA LEU A 77 1.14 8.37 -5.64
C LEU A 77 0.83 7.95 -4.19
N MET A 78 0.62 8.92 -3.28
CA MET A 78 0.21 8.62 -1.90
C MET A 78 -1.18 8.02 -1.81
N ARG A 79 -2.13 8.51 -2.61
CA ARG A 79 -3.47 7.94 -2.69
C ARG A 79 -3.42 6.48 -3.16
N GLU A 80 -2.71 6.20 -4.26
CA GLU A 80 -2.55 4.84 -4.77
C GLU A 80 -1.87 3.93 -3.73
N SER A 81 -0.84 4.43 -3.05
CA SER A 81 -0.16 3.72 -1.96
C SER A 81 -1.11 3.30 -0.83
N VAL A 82 -2.05 4.18 -0.45
CA VAL A 82 -3.07 3.88 0.56
C VAL A 82 -4.05 2.83 0.05
N GLU A 83 -4.51 2.95 -1.19
CA GLU A 83 -5.42 1.96 -1.81
C GLU A 83 -4.80 0.56 -1.85
N LEU A 84 -3.50 0.44 -2.17
CA LEU A 84 -2.78 -0.84 -2.13
C LEU A 84 -2.71 -1.42 -0.71
N ARG A 85 -2.54 -0.58 0.31
CA ARG A 85 -2.54 -1.04 1.71
C ARG A 85 -3.89 -1.51 2.20
N ILE A 86 -4.97 -0.88 1.75
CA ILE A 86 -6.33 -1.34 2.04
C ILE A 86 -6.54 -2.73 1.46
N LYS A 87 -6.12 -2.96 0.20
CA LYS A 87 -6.18 -4.29 -0.43
C LYS A 87 -5.35 -5.32 0.31
N ALA A 88 -4.12 -4.98 0.70
CA ALA A 88 -3.26 -5.87 1.47
C ALA A 88 -3.88 -6.21 2.84
N ALA A 89 -4.52 -5.24 3.52
CA ALA A 89 -5.20 -5.46 4.79
C ALA A 89 -6.41 -6.40 4.66
N ASP A 90 -7.17 -6.31 3.57
CA ASP A 90 -8.27 -7.25 3.29
C ASP A 90 -7.73 -8.68 3.13
N ILE A 91 -6.66 -8.86 2.34
CA ILE A 91 -6.03 -10.17 2.19
C ILE A 91 -5.52 -10.70 3.53
N LYS A 92 -4.85 -9.85 4.32
CA LYS A 92 -4.39 -10.21 5.66
C LYS A 92 -5.54 -10.71 6.54
N HIS A 93 -6.64 -9.98 6.59
CA HIS A 93 -7.81 -10.36 7.38
C HIS A 93 -8.32 -11.76 7.00
N ARG A 94 -8.33 -12.06 5.71
CA ARG A 94 -8.73 -13.39 5.20
C ARG A 94 -7.74 -14.48 5.60
N LEU A 95 -6.44 -14.22 5.53
CA LEU A 95 -5.40 -15.13 6.02
C LEU A 95 -5.54 -15.40 7.52
N ASP A 96 -5.78 -14.36 8.32
CA ASP A 96 -5.98 -14.48 9.77
C ASP A 96 -7.19 -15.37 10.10
N ILE A 97 -8.29 -15.25 9.34
CA ILE A 97 -9.46 -16.14 9.49
C ILE A 97 -9.09 -17.59 9.18
N HIS A 98 -8.29 -17.82 8.15
CA HIS A 98 -7.86 -19.17 7.79
C HIS A 98 -7.03 -19.82 8.90
N GLU A 99 -6.04 -19.11 9.43
CA GLU A 99 -5.22 -19.60 10.55
C GLU A 99 -6.08 -19.89 11.79
N GLN A 100 -7.06 -19.04 12.07
CA GLN A 100 -7.99 -19.27 13.18
C GLN A 100 -8.77 -20.57 12.98
N ILE A 101 -9.29 -20.83 11.77
CA ILE A 101 -10.00 -22.07 11.44
C ILE A 101 -9.08 -23.28 11.56
N GLU A 102 -7.86 -23.21 11.02
CA GLU A 102 -6.88 -24.29 11.08
C GLU A 102 -6.45 -24.61 12.52
N SER A 103 -6.47 -23.63 13.43
CA SER A 103 -6.15 -23.83 14.85
C SER A 103 -7.28 -24.48 15.69
N ILE A 104 -8.48 -24.66 15.12
CA ILE A 104 -9.64 -25.18 15.87
C ILE A 104 -9.42 -26.61 16.39
N PRO A 105 -8.91 -27.58 15.61
CA PRO A 105 -8.70 -28.95 16.08
C PRO A 105 -7.76 -29.02 17.28
N ASP A 106 -6.64 -28.30 17.24
CA ASP A 106 -5.67 -28.26 18.35
C ASP A 106 -6.29 -27.66 19.63
N LYS A 107 -7.10 -26.61 19.48
CA LYS A 107 -7.84 -26.00 20.60
C LYS A 107 -8.88 -26.96 21.16
N ALA A 108 -9.62 -27.65 20.29
CA ALA A 108 -10.60 -28.65 20.68
C ALA A 108 -9.94 -29.83 21.41
N GLU A 109 -8.81 -30.34 20.92
CA GLU A 109 -8.08 -31.42 21.57
C GLU A 109 -7.59 -31.02 22.97
N LYS A 110 -7.04 -29.81 23.12
CA LYS A 110 -6.64 -29.28 24.44
C LYS A 110 -7.81 -29.21 25.41
N LEU A 111 -8.99 -28.77 24.95
CA LEU A 111 -10.21 -28.74 25.76
C LEU A 111 -10.67 -30.13 26.17
N TRP A 112 -10.70 -31.08 25.23
CA TRP A 112 -11.05 -32.48 25.49
C TRP A 112 -10.11 -33.13 26.51
N ARG A 113 -8.79 -32.98 26.35
CA ARG A 113 -7.80 -33.52 27.30
C ARG A 113 -7.96 -32.94 28.71
N LYS A 114 -8.37 -31.67 28.83
CA LYS A 114 -8.65 -31.03 30.12
C LYS A 114 -9.92 -31.58 30.76
N ALA A 115 -10.97 -31.78 29.97
CA ALA A 115 -12.24 -32.33 30.45
C ALA A 115 -12.16 -33.79 30.89
N VAL A 116 -11.28 -34.59 30.27
CA VAL A 116 -11.10 -36.01 30.61
C VAL A 116 -10.16 -36.22 31.82
N ARG A 117 -9.36 -35.21 32.20
CA ARG A 117 -8.40 -35.27 33.32
C ARG A 117 -8.87 -34.56 34.60
N GLY A 118 -10.01 -33.87 34.56
CA GLY A 118 -10.68 -33.30 35.73
C GLY A 118 -11.87 -34.13 36.14
#